data_AF-A0A9X1TIM3-F1
#
_entry.id   AF-A0A9X1TIM3-F1
#
_cell.length_a   1.000
_cell.length_b   1.000
_cell.length_c   1.000
_cell.angle_alpha   90.00
_cell.angle_beta   90.00
_cell.angle_gamma   90.00
#
_symmetry.space_group_name_H-M   'P 1'
#
loop_
_entity.id
_entity.type
_entity.pdbx_description
1 polymer ?
#
loop_
_entity_poly.entity_id
_entity_poly.type
_entity_poly.pdbx_seq_one_letter_code
_entity_poly.pdbx_strand_id
1 'polypeptide(L)'
;MDTWDLPVIPSNRKKRLANIVRNNSNHYLQRIKPQKRYPLLVCFLRETLPDTTDSILVMYHDFWTQALSDAKKSLEAYQLGVVKSQNQAVKMLTKTVEMVVDDTIENQYLRSKIFENLSKETIQEALQVVLKIAKLAYQTPLFFLLKTYARFKQFTPYLLRVLDFKVAFSKDNFGTGLDLVTLLQNGTKRKLPESAPTHFITQAWQKVVIIDKILQAPAYELCVLSVLNDRPQSGDVFVELSSKYADFNSFLIPKTRWQVASPEICLPFGGLDMDKRIDDKVFELTDLLGPLADLLSDGTQIRLEDGILVVPPLEAENLPESVKESTTADQQAVAPRWPGRNDP
;
A
#
# COMPACT_ATOMS: atom_id res chain seq x y z
N MET A 1 20.04 -5.14 -20.95
CA MET A 1 20.36 -6.19 -19.96
C MET A 1 19.76 -7.54 -20.33
N ASP A 2 18.76 -7.58 -21.22
CA ASP A 2 18.08 -8.82 -21.65
C ASP A 2 18.88 -9.71 -22.60
N THR A 3 20.06 -9.26 -23.04
CA THR A 3 20.97 -10.01 -23.92
C THR A 3 22.03 -10.81 -23.16
N TRP A 4 22.01 -10.80 -21.83
CA TRP A 4 23.05 -11.43 -21.02
C TRP A 4 22.53 -12.78 -20.52
N ASP A 5 22.99 -13.85 -21.17
CA ASP A 5 22.64 -15.24 -20.85
C ASP A 5 23.08 -15.63 -19.43
N LEU A 6 22.24 -15.27 -18.46
CA LEU A 6 22.32 -15.71 -17.08
C LEU A 6 21.47 -16.95 -16.72
N PRO A 7 20.63 -17.59 -17.59
CA PRO A 7 19.79 -18.70 -17.12
C PRO A 7 20.61 -19.95 -16.77
N VAL A 8 21.86 -20.06 -17.25
CA VAL A 8 22.78 -21.17 -16.93
C VAL A 8 23.22 -21.16 -15.45
N ILE A 9 23.14 -20.00 -14.78
CA ILE A 9 23.55 -19.87 -13.38
C ILE A 9 22.30 -20.02 -12.48
N PRO A 10 22.30 -20.93 -11.49
CA PRO A 10 21.20 -21.01 -10.52
C PRO A 10 20.99 -19.69 -9.77
N SER A 11 19.73 -19.36 -9.46
CA SER A 11 19.34 -18.12 -8.76
C SER A 11 20.14 -17.87 -7.48
N ASN A 12 20.28 -18.88 -6.62
CA ASN A 12 21.06 -18.81 -5.38
C ASN A 12 22.54 -18.48 -5.63
N ARG A 13 23.09 -18.98 -6.74
CA ARG A 13 24.48 -18.70 -7.11
C ARG A 13 24.65 -17.26 -7.60
N LYS A 14 23.67 -16.71 -8.33
CA LYS A 14 23.66 -15.28 -8.70
C LYS A 14 23.64 -14.39 -7.46
N LYS A 15 22.76 -14.67 -6.49
CA LYS A 15 22.68 -13.95 -5.21
C LYS A 15 24.00 -13.98 -4.44
N ARG A 16 24.63 -15.15 -4.35
CA ARG A 16 25.94 -15.29 -3.71
C ARG A 16 27.01 -14.45 -4.40
N LEU A 17 27.06 -14.47 -5.73
CA LEU A 17 28.02 -13.68 -6.53
C LEU A 17 27.77 -12.17 -6.37
N ALA A 18 26.51 -11.74 -6.37
CA ALA A 18 26.14 -10.35 -6.11
C ALA A 18 26.57 -9.88 -4.70
N ASN A 19 26.37 -10.71 -3.68
CA ASN A 19 26.78 -10.39 -2.30
C ASN A 19 28.30 -10.25 -2.13
N ILE A 20 29.10 -10.99 -2.91
CA ILE A 20 30.56 -10.78 -2.93
C ILE A 20 30.88 -9.36 -3.39
N VAL A 21 30.19 -8.83 -4.41
CA VAL A 21 30.41 -7.45 -4.86
C VAL A 21 29.92 -6.45 -3.82
N ARG A 22 28.73 -6.67 -3.25
CA ARG A 22 28.09 -5.78 -2.28
C ARG A 22 28.92 -5.58 -1.01
N ASN A 23 29.63 -6.61 -0.56
CA ASN A 23 30.39 -6.60 0.69
C ASN A 23 31.87 -6.20 0.53
N ASN A 24 32.34 -5.96 -0.70
CA ASN A 24 33.74 -5.66 -0.95
C ASN A 24 33.93 -4.24 -1.53
N SER A 25 35.10 -3.65 -1.27
CA SER A 25 35.44 -2.33 -1.78
C SER A 25 35.77 -2.36 -3.28
N ASN A 26 35.63 -1.21 -3.94
CA ASN A 26 36.03 -1.06 -5.34
C ASN A 26 37.50 -1.50 -5.57
N HIS A 27 38.40 -1.16 -4.65
CA HIS A 27 39.81 -1.54 -4.74
C HIS A 27 40.02 -3.05 -4.69
N TYR A 28 39.23 -3.78 -3.89
CA TYR A 28 39.24 -5.24 -3.89
C TYR A 28 38.79 -5.81 -5.24
N LEU A 29 37.70 -5.27 -5.81
CA LEU A 29 37.15 -5.72 -7.10
C LEU A 29 38.10 -5.45 -8.27
N GLN A 30 38.87 -4.37 -8.23
CA GLN A 30 39.87 -4.04 -9.25
C GLN A 30 41.02 -5.05 -9.31
N ARG A 31 41.39 -5.65 -8.18
CA ARG A 31 42.43 -6.69 -8.09
C ARG A 31 41.98 -8.04 -8.66
N ILE A 32 40.69 -8.27 -8.84
CA ILE A 32 40.15 -9.50 -9.42
C ILE A 32 40.39 -9.50 -10.93
N LYS A 33 40.86 -10.63 -11.47
CA LYS A 33 41.04 -10.81 -12.92
C LYS A 33 39.72 -10.49 -13.68
N PRO A 34 39.77 -9.78 -14.81
CA PRO A 34 38.57 -9.36 -15.56
C PRO A 34 37.56 -10.48 -15.83
N GLN A 35 38.05 -11.69 -16.12
CA GLN A 35 37.24 -12.89 -16.37
C GLN A 35 36.32 -13.29 -15.20
N LYS A 36 36.70 -12.99 -13.95
CA LYS A 36 35.86 -13.20 -12.75
C LYS A 36 35.15 -11.93 -12.33
N ARG A 37 35.79 -10.77 -12.52
CA ARG A 37 35.27 -9.46 -12.13
C ARG A 37 33.99 -9.11 -12.88
N TYR A 38 33.95 -9.25 -14.21
CA TYR A 38 32.77 -8.85 -14.96
C TYR A 38 31.53 -9.69 -14.62
N PRO A 39 31.58 -11.05 -14.57
CA PRO A 39 30.44 -11.85 -14.13
C PRO A 39 29.93 -11.51 -12.73
N LEU A 40 30.84 -11.21 -11.78
CA LEU A 40 30.47 -10.73 -10.45
C LEU A 40 29.66 -9.42 -10.52
N LEU A 41 30.18 -8.43 -11.25
CA LEU A 41 29.52 -7.14 -11.45
C LEU A 41 28.19 -7.27 -12.19
N VAL A 42 28.11 -8.16 -13.18
CA VAL A 42 26.88 -8.50 -13.89
C VAL A 42 25.81 -9.00 -12.91
N CYS A 43 26.16 -10.01 -12.10
CA CYS A 43 25.23 -10.59 -11.13
C CYS A 43 24.80 -9.54 -10.09
N PHE A 44 25.73 -8.68 -9.66
CA PHE A 44 25.41 -7.56 -8.78
C PHE A 44 24.40 -6.61 -9.42
N LEU A 45 24.66 -6.10 -10.62
CA LEU A 45 23.76 -5.17 -11.31
C LEU A 45 22.37 -5.78 -11.53
N ARG A 46 22.29 -7.06 -11.89
CA ARG A 46 21.02 -7.75 -12.10
C ARG A 46 20.23 -7.94 -10.80
N GLU A 47 20.90 -8.20 -9.68
CA GLU A 47 20.24 -8.34 -8.37
C GLU A 47 19.84 -6.97 -7.79
N THR A 48 20.66 -5.94 -7.98
CA THR A 48 20.37 -4.60 -7.47
C THR A 48 19.27 -3.88 -8.25
N LEU A 49 19.02 -4.28 -9.50
CA LEU A 49 18.02 -3.63 -10.34
C LEU A 49 16.59 -3.79 -9.77
N PRO A 50 16.13 -4.99 -9.38
CA PRO A 50 14.89 -5.16 -8.63
C PRO A 50 14.87 -4.42 -7.30
N ASP A 51 15.93 -4.53 -6.50
CA ASP A 51 16.02 -3.83 -5.20
C ASP A 51 15.85 -2.30 -5.36
N THR A 52 16.46 -1.73 -6.40
CA THR A 52 16.40 -0.29 -6.70
C THR A 52 15.02 0.10 -7.22
N THR A 53 14.44 -0.71 -8.09
CA THR A 53 13.07 -0.51 -8.62
C THR A 53 12.04 -0.52 -7.49
N ASP A 54 12.15 -1.48 -6.58
CA ASP A 54 11.29 -1.58 -5.41
C ASP A 54 11.46 -0.37 -4.50
N SER A 55 12.70 0.09 -4.30
CA SER A 55 12.99 1.29 -3.52
C SER A 55 12.38 2.56 -4.14
N ILE A 56 12.39 2.68 -5.47
CA ILE A 56 11.74 3.80 -6.19
C ILE A 56 10.23 3.79 -5.97
N LEU A 57 9.58 2.62 -6.05
CA LEU A 57 8.15 2.48 -5.82
C LEU A 57 7.76 2.77 -4.36
N VAL A 58 8.59 2.36 -3.39
CA VAL A 58 8.40 2.72 -1.97
C VAL A 58 8.55 4.23 -1.77
N MET A 59 9.59 4.86 -2.33
CA MET A 59 9.76 6.32 -2.25
C MET A 59 8.58 7.08 -2.88
N TYR A 60 8.04 6.57 -3.99
CA TYR A 60 6.84 7.11 -4.60
C TYR A 60 5.62 7.01 -3.66
N HIS A 61 5.45 5.87 -3.01
CA HIS A 61 4.39 5.67 -2.03
C HIS A 61 4.52 6.58 -0.81
N ASP A 62 5.71 6.67 -0.23
CA ASP A 62 6.01 7.53 0.91
C ASP A 62 5.80 9.01 0.58
N PHE A 63 6.11 9.40 -0.66
CA PHE A 63 5.79 10.74 -1.14
C PHE A 63 4.27 11.00 -1.17
N TRP A 64 3.48 10.05 -1.66
CA TRP A 64 2.02 10.15 -1.68
C TRP A 64 1.42 10.25 -0.28
N THR A 65 1.87 9.41 0.65
CA THR A 65 1.37 9.43 2.04
C THR A 65 1.69 10.75 2.72
N GLN A 66 2.90 11.27 2.53
CA GLN A 66 3.30 12.58 3.05
C GLN A 66 2.49 13.72 2.41
N ALA A 67 2.34 13.74 1.09
CA ALA A 67 1.58 14.77 0.39
C ALA A 67 0.10 14.80 0.82
N LEU A 68 -0.51 13.63 1.00
CA LEU A 68 -1.89 13.53 1.49
C LEU A 68 -2.01 13.96 2.96
N SER A 69 -1.03 13.62 3.80
CA SER A 69 -0.96 14.06 5.20
C SER A 69 -0.86 15.59 5.30
N ASP A 70 0.02 16.20 4.50
CA ASP A 70 0.18 17.66 4.48
C ASP A 70 -1.06 18.37 3.92
N ALA A 71 -1.75 17.76 2.95
CA ALA A 71 -3.04 18.25 2.45
C ALA A 71 -4.14 18.20 3.51
N LYS A 72 -4.21 17.14 4.31
CA LYS A 72 -5.14 17.02 5.46
C LYS A 72 -4.85 18.08 6.52
N LYS A 73 -3.58 18.23 6.93
CA LYS A 73 -3.15 19.28 7.87
C LYS A 73 -3.48 20.68 7.37
N SER A 74 -3.30 20.93 6.07
CA SER A 74 -3.63 22.21 5.44
C SER A 74 -5.14 22.49 5.47
N LEU A 75 -5.97 21.46 5.28
CA LEU A 75 -7.41 21.56 5.40
C LEU A 75 -7.82 21.87 6.85
N GLU A 76 -7.26 21.16 7.83
CA GLU A 76 -7.54 21.39 9.26
C GLU A 76 -7.15 22.82 9.67
N ALA A 77 -5.96 23.28 9.28
CA ALA A 77 -5.51 24.65 9.54
C ALA A 77 -6.44 25.69 8.89
N TYR A 78 -6.90 25.43 7.67
CA TYR A 78 -7.87 26.28 6.98
C TYR A 78 -9.21 26.31 7.71
N GLN A 79 -9.76 25.15 8.09
CA GLN A 79 -11.02 25.05 8.82
C GLN A 79 -10.96 25.77 10.17
N LEU A 80 -9.86 25.62 10.92
CA LEU A 80 -9.66 26.33 12.18
C LEU A 80 -9.62 27.85 11.99
N GLY A 81 -8.91 28.34 10.96
CA GLY A 81 -8.88 29.76 10.61
C GLY A 81 -10.26 30.31 10.25
N VAL A 82 -11.02 29.54 9.47
CA VAL A 82 -12.40 29.85 9.09
C VAL A 82 -13.28 29.95 10.33
N VAL A 83 -13.29 28.94 11.20
CA VAL A 83 -14.10 28.94 12.45
C VAL A 83 -13.75 30.14 13.33
N LYS A 84 -12.46 30.51 13.42
CA LYS A 84 -12.03 31.69 14.18
C LYS A 84 -12.59 32.99 13.58
N SER A 85 -12.46 33.17 12.27
CA SER A 85 -13.00 34.34 11.56
C SER A 85 -14.53 34.41 11.61
N GLN A 86 -15.19 33.25 11.55
CA GLN A 86 -16.64 33.11 11.69
C GLN A 86 -17.09 33.52 13.08
N ASN A 87 -16.47 33.01 14.13
CA ASN A 87 -16.82 33.37 15.51
C ASN A 87 -16.63 34.87 15.76
N GLN A 88 -15.61 35.49 15.15
CA GLN A 88 -15.43 36.94 15.20
C GLN A 88 -16.55 37.68 14.46
N ALA A 89 -16.86 37.28 13.22
CA ALA A 89 -17.92 37.91 12.43
C ALA A 89 -19.31 37.76 13.08
N VAL A 90 -19.64 36.58 13.61
CA VAL A 90 -20.89 36.33 14.34
C VAL A 90 -20.95 37.22 15.59
N LYS A 91 -19.89 37.29 16.39
CA LYS A 91 -19.85 38.18 17.57
C LYS A 91 -20.07 39.65 17.20
N MET A 92 -19.47 40.12 16.11
CA MET A 92 -19.67 41.50 15.64
C MET A 92 -21.11 41.73 15.20
N LEU A 93 -21.71 40.79 14.44
CA LEU A 93 -23.10 40.90 14.02
C LEU A 93 -24.07 40.79 15.20
N THR A 94 -23.81 39.93 16.18
CA THR A 94 -24.62 39.85 17.41
C THR A 94 -24.61 41.17 18.15
N LYS A 95 -23.45 41.82 18.33
CA LYS A 95 -23.37 43.16 18.93
C LYS A 95 -24.17 44.21 18.15
N THR A 96 -24.14 44.16 16.81
CA THR A 96 -24.99 45.07 16.02
C THR A 96 -26.47 44.80 16.21
N VAL A 97 -26.88 43.53 16.31
CA VAL A 97 -28.28 43.15 16.49
C VAL A 97 -28.76 43.49 17.91
N GLU A 98 -27.92 43.30 18.93
CA GLU A 98 -28.21 43.73 20.32
C GLU A 98 -28.54 45.23 20.39
N MET A 99 -27.80 46.07 19.67
CA MET A 99 -28.09 47.52 19.57
C MET A 99 -29.37 47.84 18.78
N VAL A 100 -29.79 46.97 17.87
CA VAL A 100 -31.02 47.15 17.09
C VAL A 100 -32.26 46.73 17.89
N VAL A 101 -32.12 45.73 18.78
CA VAL A 101 -33.20 45.21 19.63
C VAL A 101 -33.37 46.02 20.92
N ASP A 102 -32.43 46.91 21.24
CA ASP A 102 -32.51 47.80 22.40
C ASP A 102 -33.55 48.93 22.19
N ASP A 103 -34.76 48.73 22.71
CA ASP A 103 -35.88 49.68 22.64
C ASP A 103 -35.62 51.02 23.35
N THR A 104 -34.50 51.16 24.09
CA THR A 104 -34.11 52.45 24.69
C THR A 104 -33.51 53.43 23.69
N ILE A 105 -33.18 52.96 22.48
CA ILE A 105 -32.58 53.79 21.42
C ILE A 105 -33.69 54.25 20.46
N GLU A 106 -33.93 55.56 20.39
CA GLU A 106 -34.86 56.11 19.40
C GLU A 106 -34.43 55.76 17.97
N ASN A 107 -35.39 55.31 17.17
CA ASN A 107 -35.19 54.88 15.77
C ASN A 107 -34.44 55.89 14.89
N GLN A 108 -34.55 57.19 15.19
CA GLN A 108 -33.89 58.26 14.42
C GLN A 108 -32.36 58.28 14.61
N TYR A 109 -31.85 57.80 15.75
CA TYR A 109 -30.41 57.80 16.09
C TYR A 109 -29.76 56.42 16.04
N LEU A 110 -30.55 55.36 15.85
CA LEU A 110 -30.11 53.96 15.90
C LEU A 110 -28.95 53.67 14.93
N ARG A 111 -29.06 54.15 13.69
CA ARG A 111 -28.00 53.95 12.68
C ARG A 111 -26.73 54.72 13.00
N SER A 112 -26.85 55.92 13.56
CA SER A 112 -25.70 56.75 13.96
C SER A 112 -24.97 56.11 15.14
N LYS A 113 -25.70 55.65 16.17
CA LYS A 113 -25.13 54.92 17.33
C LYS A 113 -24.43 53.62 16.96
N ILE A 114 -24.97 52.89 15.98
CA ILE A 114 -24.32 51.67 15.47
C ILE A 114 -23.00 52.01 14.80
N PHE A 115 -22.96 53.05 13.96
CA PHE A 115 -21.75 53.44 13.25
C PHE A 115 -20.70 54.18 14.09
N GLU A 116 -21.10 54.78 15.21
CA GLU A 116 -20.18 55.30 16.23
C GLU A 116 -19.41 54.18 16.93
N ASN A 117 -20.05 53.03 17.18
CA ASN A 117 -19.42 51.90 17.87
C ASN A 117 -18.74 50.90 16.91
N LEU A 118 -19.26 50.74 15.70
CA LEU A 118 -18.80 49.77 14.71
C LEU A 118 -18.83 50.41 13.32
N SER A 119 -17.67 50.55 12.67
CA SER A 119 -17.62 51.17 11.34
C SER A 119 -18.44 50.37 10.32
N LYS A 120 -19.05 51.08 9.37
CA LYS A 120 -19.84 50.46 8.29
C LYS A 120 -19.04 49.39 7.52
N GLU A 121 -17.75 49.63 7.32
CA GLU A 121 -16.83 48.72 6.62
C GLU A 121 -16.66 47.39 7.38
N THR A 122 -16.44 47.45 8.70
CA THR A 122 -16.27 46.23 9.52
C THR A 122 -17.54 45.38 9.56
N ILE A 123 -18.73 46.00 9.57
CA ILE A 123 -20.01 45.27 9.50
C ILE A 123 -20.16 44.61 8.12
N GLN A 124 -19.84 45.32 7.03
CA GLN A 124 -19.87 44.74 5.68
C GLN A 124 -18.90 43.58 5.51
N GLU A 125 -17.69 43.69 6.07
CA GLU A 125 -16.70 42.60 6.08
C GLU A 125 -17.20 41.38 6.85
N ALA A 126 -17.75 41.58 8.06
CA ALA A 126 -18.33 40.49 8.85
C ALA A 126 -19.49 39.80 8.09
N LEU A 127 -20.34 40.58 7.41
CA LEU A 127 -21.44 40.06 6.59
C LEU A 127 -20.90 39.26 5.39
N GLN A 128 -19.85 39.74 4.72
CA GLN A 128 -19.19 39.00 3.65
C GLN A 128 -18.55 37.70 4.14
N VAL A 129 -17.92 37.70 5.33
CA VAL A 129 -17.34 36.49 5.93
C VAL A 129 -18.44 35.47 6.15
N VAL A 130 -19.56 35.85 6.76
CA VAL A 130 -20.69 34.94 7.02
C VAL A 130 -21.33 34.43 5.73
N LEU A 131 -21.52 35.30 4.72
CA LEU A 131 -22.09 34.89 3.43
C LEU A 131 -21.16 33.97 2.63
N LYS A 132 -19.82 34.11 2.74
CA LYS A 132 -18.86 33.22 2.08
C LYS A 132 -18.90 31.79 2.65
N ILE A 133 -19.40 31.58 3.87
CA ILE A 133 -19.48 30.26 4.52
C ILE A 133 -20.38 29.29 3.76
N ALA A 134 -21.48 29.77 3.15
CA ALA A 134 -22.34 28.92 2.33
C ALA A 134 -21.60 28.28 1.14
N LYS A 135 -20.47 28.84 0.71
CA LYS A 135 -19.61 28.30 -0.36
C LYS A 135 -18.49 27.39 0.14
N LEU A 136 -18.23 27.29 1.44
CA LEU A 136 -17.09 26.54 2.00
C LEU A 136 -17.29 25.02 2.05
N ALA A 137 -18.51 24.52 1.82
CA ALA A 137 -18.84 23.09 1.88
C ALA A 137 -18.09 22.19 0.89
N TYR A 138 -17.28 22.75 -0.01
CA TYR A 138 -16.59 22.03 -1.08
C TYR A 138 -15.07 21.86 -0.86
N GLN A 139 -14.51 22.36 0.24
CA GLN A 139 -13.07 22.24 0.51
C GLN A 139 -12.73 20.83 1.01
N THR A 140 -12.24 19.97 0.12
CA THR A 140 -11.81 18.59 0.42
C THR A 140 -10.29 18.49 0.55
N PRO A 141 -9.74 17.45 1.20
CA PRO A 141 -8.29 17.24 1.25
C PRO A 141 -7.65 17.19 -0.15
N LEU A 142 -8.37 16.64 -1.13
CA LEU A 142 -7.95 16.56 -2.53
C LEU A 142 -7.77 17.94 -3.17
N PHE A 143 -8.58 18.94 -2.78
CA PHE A 143 -8.39 20.31 -3.24
C PHE A 143 -7.06 20.90 -2.77
N PHE A 144 -6.65 20.63 -1.52
CA PHE A 144 -5.34 21.06 -1.02
C PHE A 144 -4.21 20.26 -1.66
N LEU A 145 -4.44 18.98 -1.95
CA LEU A 145 -3.46 18.15 -2.66
C LEU A 145 -3.14 18.69 -4.06
N LEU A 146 -4.11 19.26 -4.78
CA LEU A 146 -3.87 19.90 -6.08
C LEU A 146 -2.80 21.00 -6.03
N LYS A 147 -2.63 21.67 -4.89
CA LYS A 147 -1.57 22.69 -4.73
C LYS A 147 -0.17 22.10 -4.82
N THR A 148 -0.03 20.80 -4.54
CA THR A 148 1.24 20.06 -4.65
C THR A 148 1.50 19.51 -6.06
N TYR A 149 0.59 19.73 -7.02
CA TYR A 149 0.70 19.23 -8.40
C TYR A 149 2.03 19.58 -9.07
N ALA A 150 2.53 20.80 -8.86
CA ALA A 150 3.82 21.23 -9.41
C ALA A 150 4.98 20.34 -8.92
N ARG A 151 4.91 19.85 -7.68
CA ARG A 151 5.90 18.94 -7.10
C ARG A 151 5.82 17.54 -7.72
N PHE A 152 4.61 17.03 -7.96
CA PHE A 152 4.41 15.79 -8.71
C PHE A 152 5.01 15.88 -10.12
N LYS A 153 4.69 16.95 -10.87
CA LYS A 153 5.19 17.19 -12.22
C LYS A 153 6.72 17.18 -12.36
N GLN A 154 7.47 17.45 -11.29
CA GLN A 154 8.94 17.48 -11.34
C GLN A 154 9.55 16.08 -11.56
N PHE A 155 8.93 15.03 -11.03
CA PHE A 155 9.51 13.68 -11.04
C PHE A 155 8.64 12.65 -11.75
N THR A 156 7.32 12.82 -11.79
CA THR A 156 6.41 11.82 -12.38
C THR A 156 6.67 11.53 -13.86
N PRO A 157 7.08 12.49 -14.73
CA PRO A 157 7.40 12.16 -16.12
C PRO A 157 8.59 11.21 -16.23
N TYR A 158 9.59 11.38 -15.35
CA TYR A 158 10.76 10.50 -15.31
C TYR A 158 10.39 9.12 -14.77
N LEU A 159 9.54 9.06 -13.74
CA LEU A 159 9.03 7.79 -13.19
C LEU A 159 8.31 6.97 -14.25
N LEU A 160 7.34 7.58 -14.95
CA LEU A 160 6.54 6.93 -16.00
C LEU A 160 7.35 6.54 -17.24
N ARG A 161 8.49 7.18 -17.47
CA ARG A 161 9.40 6.86 -18.58
C ARG A 161 10.36 5.73 -18.23
N VAL A 162 10.85 5.69 -16.99
CA VAL A 162 11.85 4.72 -16.54
C VAL A 162 11.20 3.39 -16.17
N LEU A 163 10.05 3.43 -15.52
CA LEU A 163 9.32 2.23 -15.10
C LEU A 163 8.24 1.88 -16.12
N ASP A 164 8.29 0.65 -16.63
CA ASP A 164 7.27 0.10 -17.51
C ASP A 164 6.15 -0.52 -16.67
N PHE A 165 5.09 0.27 -16.45
CA PHE A 165 3.91 -0.16 -15.72
C PHE A 165 2.99 -0.98 -16.61
N LYS A 166 2.82 -2.27 -16.30
CA LYS A 166 1.88 -3.16 -16.97
C LYS A 166 0.59 -3.27 -16.17
N VAL A 167 -0.54 -3.18 -16.85
CA VAL A 167 -1.86 -3.26 -16.21
C VAL A 167 -2.41 -4.68 -16.40
N ALA A 168 -2.59 -5.42 -15.30
CA ALA A 168 -3.23 -6.73 -15.29
C ALA A 168 -4.77 -6.61 -15.32
N PHE A 169 -5.33 -5.61 -14.62
CA PHE A 169 -6.77 -5.38 -14.55
C PHE A 169 -7.25 -4.37 -15.61
N SER A 170 -7.98 -4.84 -16.62
CA SER A 170 -8.37 -4.02 -17.78
C SER A 170 -9.83 -3.51 -17.77
N LYS A 171 -10.69 -3.96 -16.85
CA LYS A 171 -12.14 -3.71 -16.93
C LYS A 171 -12.56 -2.25 -16.75
N ASP A 172 -11.73 -1.42 -16.12
CA ASP A 172 -12.03 -0.02 -15.81
C ASP A 172 -11.30 1.00 -16.70
N ASN A 173 -10.65 0.53 -17.77
CA ASN A 173 -9.92 1.34 -18.73
C ASN A 173 -8.77 2.18 -18.12
N PHE A 174 -8.27 1.83 -16.93
CA PHE A 174 -7.17 2.57 -16.29
C PHE A 174 -5.91 2.64 -17.16
N GLY A 175 -5.54 1.56 -17.85
CA GLY A 175 -4.37 1.55 -18.75
C GLY A 175 -4.42 2.66 -19.80
N THR A 176 -5.59 2.87 -20.42
CA THR A 176 -5.77 3.97 -21.38
C THR A 176 -5.65 5.36 -20.73
N GLY A 177 -6.05 5.49 -19.46
CA GLY A 177 -5.87 6.71 -18.68
C GLY A 177 -4.41 6.97 -18.31
N LEU A 178 -3.68 5.91 -17.95
CA LEU A 178 -2.25 5.94 -17.67
C LEU A 178 -1.45 6.36 -18.91
N ASP A 179 -1.73 5.75 -20.07
CA ASP A 179 -1.09 6.12 -21.34
C ASP A 179 -1.34 7.60 -21.69
N LEU A 180 -2.58 8.05 -21.49
CA LEU A 180 -2.96 9.45 -21.70
C LEU A 180 -2.13 10.38 -20.81
N VAL A 181 -2.06 10.11 -19.51
CA VAL A 181 -1.28 10.93 -18.56
C VAL A 181 0.21 10.90 -18.89
N THR A 182 0.75 9.76 -19.29
CA THR A 182 2.15 9.65 -19.76
C THR A 182 2.39 10.57 -20.96
N LEU A 183 1.47 10.61 -21.94
CA LEU A 183 1.55 11.51 -23.10
C LEU A 183 1.42 13.00 -22.73
N LEU A 184 0.58 13.34 -21.75
CA LEU A 184 0.42 14.70 -21.23
C LEU A 184 1.68 15.16 -20.48
N GLN A 185 2.27 14.29 -19.67
CA GLN A 185 3.45 14.61 -18.88
C GLN A 185 4.72 14.73 -19.73
N ASN A 186 4.82 13.94 -20.80
CA ASN A 186 5.95 14.00 -21.75
C ASN A 186 5.82 15.14 -22.78
N GLY A 187 4.70 15.88 -22.79
CA GLY A 187 4.47 16.99 -23.71
C GLY A 187 4.05 16.59 -25.13
N THR A 188 3.90 15.29 -25.40
CA THR A 188 3.40 14.76 -26.68
C THR A 188 1.95 15.17 -26.93
N LYS A 189 1.16 15.31 -25.86
CA LYS A 189 -0.22 15.79 -25.91
C LYS A 189 -0.36 17.03 -25.03
N ARG A 190 -0.95 18.10 -25.57
CA ARG A 190 -1.10 19.38 -24.84
C ARG A 190 -2.43 19.54 -24.12
N LYS A 191 -3.48 18.82 -24.54
CA LYS A 191 -4.84 18.94 -23.98
C LYS A 191 -5.40 17.57 -23.64
N LEU A 192 -6.11 17.52 -22.51
CA LEU A 192 -6.92 16.37 -22.12
C LEU A 192 -8.13 16.28 -23.08
N PRO A 193 -8.36 15.13 -23.74
CA PRO A 193 -9.54 14.93 -24.58
C PRO A 193 -10.80 14.77 -23.72
N GLU A 194 -11.96 15.12 -24.27
CA GLU A 194 -13.26 14.90 -23.60
C GLU A 194 -13.59 13.41 -23.44
N SER A 195 -13.05 12.56 -24.31
CA SER A 195 -13.19 11.09 -24.27
C SER A 195 -12.26 10.42 -23.25
N ALA A 196 -11.69 11.15 -22.29
CA ALA A 196 -10.79 10.58 -21.31
C ALA A 196 -11.53 9.55 -20.42
N PRO A 197 -10.92 8.39 -20.12
CA PRO A 197 -11.56 7.36 -19.31
C PRO A 197 -11.75 7.84 -17.88
N THR A 198 -12.95 7.63 -17.34
CA THR A 198 -13.38 8.09 -16.01
C THR A 198 -13.86 6.95 -15.10
N HIS A 199 -13.95 5.72 -15.61
CA HIS A 199 -14.51 4.58 -14.88
C HIS A 199 -13.73 4.21 -13.61
N PHE A 200 -12.42 4.41 -13.58
CA PHE A 200 -11.58 4.16 -12.41
C PHE A 200 -11.60 5.30 -11.36
N ILE A 201 -12.26 6.43 -11.65
CA ILE A 201 -12.26 7.61 -10.77
C ILE A 201 -13.25 7.41 -9.63
N THR A 202 -12.76 7.46 -8.39
CA THR A 202 -13.62 7.34 -7.19
C THR A 202 -14.52 8.57 -7.01
N GLN A 203 -15.62 8.41 -6.27
CA GLN A 203 -16.56 9.51 -5.99
C GLN A 203 -15.89 10.73 -5.35
N ALA A 204 -14.84 10.53 -4.54
CA ALA A 204 -14.08 11.60 -3.92
C ALA A 204 -13.33 12.43 -4.98
N TRP A 205 -12.69 11.77 -5.94
CA TRP A 205 -11.99 12.43 -7.04
C TRP A 205 -12.93 13.05 -8.06
N GLN A 206 -14.11 12.46 -8.34
CA GLN A 206 -15.07 13.01 -9.30
C GLN A 206 -15.44 14.47 -9.02
N LYS A 207 -15.62 14.84 -7.74
CA LYS A 207 -15.94 16.21 -7.31
C LYS A 207 -14.86 17.24 -7.62
N VAL A 208 -13.61 16.79 -7.81
CA VAL A 208 -12.44 17.64 -8.02
C VAL A 208 -11.97 17.58 -9.48
N VAL A 209 -12.14 16.42 -10.12
CA VAL A 209 -11.74 16.19 -11.51
C VAL A 209 -12.77 16.75 -12.49
N ILE A 210 -14.07 16.69 -12.16
CA ILE A 210 -15.15 17.15 -13.03
C ILE A 210 -15.79 18.38 -12.38
N ILE A 211 -15.57 19.55 -12.98
CA ILE A 211 -16.18 20.82 -12.56
C ILE A 211 -17.00 21.32 -13.74
N ASP A 212 -18.30 21.57 -13.54
CA ASP A 212 -19.22 22.03 -14.58
C ASP A 212 -19.20 21.15 -15.86
N LYS A 213 -19.09 19.82 -15.68
CA LYS A 213 -18.94 18.82 -16.75
C LYS A 213 -17.63 18.90 -17.55
N ILE A 214 -16.69 19.74 -17.13
CA ILE A 214 -15.37 19.90 -17.75
C ILE A 214 -14.32 19.17 -16.91
N LEU A 215 -13.54 18.33 -17.58
CA LEU A 215 -12.42 17.63 -16.95
C LEU A 215 -11.24 18.58 -16.71
N GLN A 216 -10.80 18.66 -15.46
CA GLN A 216 -9.66 19.45 -15.05
C GLN A 216 -8.37 18.63 -15.21
N ALA A 217 -7.50 19.01 -16.16
CA ALA A 217 -6.30 18.24 -16.49
C ALA A 217 -5.37 17.99 -15.29
N PRO A 218 -5.02 18.97 -14.43
CA PRO A 218 -4.17 18.73 -13.27
C PRO A 218 -4.78 17.74 -12.27
N ALA A 219 -6.10 17.83 -12.05
CA ALA A 219 -6.82 16.93 -11.15
C ALA A 219 -6.93 15.53 -11.72
N TYR A 220 -7.17 15.41 -13.02
CA TYR A 220 -7.19 14.13 -13.71
C TYR A 220 -5.84 13.43 -13.65
N GLU A 221 -4.74 14.14 -13.92
CA GLU A 221 -3.39 13.58 -13.82
C GLU A 221 -3.07 13.10 -12.40
N LEU A 222 -3.36 13.89 -11.36
CA LEU A 222 -3.17 13.44 -9.98
C LEU A 222 -4.07 12.25 -9.63
N CYS A 223 -5.29 12.21 -10.14
CA CYS A 223 -6.18 11.07 -9.92
C CYS A 223 -5.58 9.78 -10.48
N VAL A 224 -5.11 9.79 -11.73
CA VAL A 224 -4.44 8.63 -12.34
C VAL A 224 -3.20 8.22 -11.55
N LEU A 225 -2.37 9.19 -11.15
CA LEU A 225 -1.18 8.91 -10.35
C LEU A 225 -1.51 8.34 -8.96
N SER A 226 -2.61 8.77 -8.34
CA SER A 226 -3.09 8.21 -7.06
C SER A 226 -3.53 6.75 -7.23
N VAL A 227 -4.22 6.45 -8.33
CA VAL A 227 -4.62 5.07 -8.63
C VAL A 227 -3.39 4.21 -8.98
N LEU A 228 -2.39 4.80 -9.64
CA LEU A 228 -1.09 4.17 -9.88
C LEU A 228 -0.31 3.90 -8.59
N ASN A 229 -0.53 4.67 -7.52
CA ASN A 229 0.09 4.42 -6.23
C ASN A 229 -0.52 3.19 -5.53
N ASP A 230 -1.82 2.98 -5.69
CA ASP A 230 -2.55 1.95 -4.95
C ASP A 230 -2.51 0.58 -5.67
N ARG A 231 -2.62 0.56 -7.00
CA ARG A 231 -2.70 -0.68 -7.80
C ARG A 231 -1.48 -1.61 -7.78
N PRO A 232 -0.24 -1.12 -7.64
CA PRO A 232 0.90 -1.99 -7.42
C PRO A 232 0.74 -2.85 -6.16
N GLN A 233 0.08 -2.31 -5.12
CA GLN A 233 -0.13 -3.04 -3.86
C GLN A 233 -1.23 -4.11 -3.98
N SER A 234 -2.24 -3.89 -4.84
CA SER A 234 -3.28 -4.89 -5.12
C SER A 234 -2.85 -5.95 -6.15
N GLY A 235 -1.75 -5.72 -6.87
CA GLY A 235 -1.31 -6.57 -7.98
C GLY A 235 -2.04 -6.30 -9.30
N ASP A 236 -2.91 -5.29 -9.36
CA ASP A 236 -3.61 -4.88 -10.59
C ASP A 236 -2.67 -4.21 -11.61
N VAL A 237 -1.55 -3.67 -11.12
CA VAL A 237 -0.45 -3.12 -11.90
C VAL A 237 0.84 -3.76 -11.44
N PHE A 238 1.70 -4.13 -12.38
CA PHE A 238 2.99 -4.73 -12.08
C PHE A 238 4.11 -4.09 -12.89
N VAL A 239 5.34 -4.24 -12.41
CA VAL A 239 6.56 -3.74 -13.04
C VAL A 239 7.51 -4.91 -13.22
N GLU A 240 7.88 -5.24 -14.46
CA GLU A 240 8.67 -6.44 -14.79
C GLU A 240 10.06 -6.48 -14.12
N LEU A 241 10.64 -5.31 -13.84
CA LEU A 241 11.95 -5.17 -13.20
C LEU A 241 11.88 -5.06 -11.67
N SER A 242 10.73 -5.33 -11.06
CA SER A 242 10.51 -5.32 -9.61
C SER A 242 10.59 -6.73 -9.03
N SER A 243 10.97 -6.87 -7.75
CA SER A 243 10.87 -8.16 -7.05
C SER A 243 9.59 -8.27 -6.22
N LYS A 244 9.12 -7.16 -5.65
CA LYS A 244 7.91 -7.11 -4.81
C LYS A 244 6.63 -6.82 -5.58
N TYR A 245 6.73 -6.06 -6.66
CA TYR A 245 5.62 -5.61 -7.52
C TYR A 245 5.71 -6.25 -8.91
N ALA A 246 6.32 -7.44 -9.00
CA ALA A 246 6.34 -8.23 -10.22
C ALA A 246 4.96 -8.80 -10.55
N ASP A 247 4.78 -9.30 -11.78
CA ASP A 247 3.56 -10.03 -12.14
C ASP A 247 3.33 -11.19 -11.17
N PHE A 248 2.19 -11.21 -10.50
CA PHE A 248 1.82 -12.28 -9.59
C PHE A 248 1.89 -13.65 -10.28
N ASN A 249 1.51 -13.74 -11.55
CA ASN A 249 1.53 -14.98 -12.31
C ASN A 249 2.96 -15.52 -12.54
N SER A 250 3.99 -14.67 -12.42
CA SER A 250 5.40 -15.08 -12.54
C SER A 250 5.88 -15.93 -11.35
N PHE A 251 5.22 -15.81 -10.19
CA PHE A 251 5.50 -16.64 -9.02
C PHE A 251 4.75 -17.98 -9.05
N LEU A 252 3.75 -18.10 -9.92
CA LEU A 252 2.97 -19.32 -10.08
C LEU A 252 3.64 -20.26 -11.07
N ILE A 253 3.31 -21.55 -10.94
CA ILE A 253 3.66 -22.52 -11.98
C ILE A 253 2.89 -22.13 -13.25
N PRO A 254 3.56 -21.91 -14.39
CA PRO A 254 2.88 -21.57 -15.64
C PRO A 254 1.82 -22.61 -15.96
N LYS A 255 0.64 -22.18 -16.44
CA LYS A 255 -0.50 -23.07 -16.72
C LYS A 255 -0.11 -24.27 -17.60
N THR A 256 0.75 -24.04 -18.59
CA THR A 256 1.28 -25.07 -19.48
C THR A 256 2.11 -26.12 -18.74
N ARG A 257 2.96 -25.69 -17.81
CA ARG A 257 3.75 -26.60 -16.97
C ARG A 257 2.87 -27.30 -15.94
N TRP A 258 1.90 -26.59 -15.36
CA TRP A 258 0.98 -27.15 -14.39
C TRP A 258 0.19 -28.31 -15.00
N GLN A 259 -0.36 -28.15 -16.20
CA GLN A 259 -1.11 -29.22 -16.89
C GLN A 259 -0.34 -30.55 -16.99
N VAL A 260 0.99 -30.48 -17.13
CA VAL A 260 1.85 -31.67 -17.25
C VAL A 260 2.33 -32.18 -15.89
N ALA A 261 2.77 -31.29 -15.02
CA ALA A 261 3.41 -31.64 -13.75
C ALA A 261 2.44 -31.79 -12.57
N SER A 262 1.16 -31.42 -12.74
CA SER A 262 0.16 -31.43 -11.68
C SER A 262 0.01 -32.79 -10.96
N PRO A 263 -0.02 -33.96 -11.64
CA PRO A 263 -0.09 -35.25 -10.96
C PRO A 263 1.11 -35.53 -10.06
N GLU A 264 2.33 -35.26 -10.55
CA GLU A 264 3.57 -35.47 -9.79
C GLU A 264 3.68 -34.52 -8.60
N ILE A 265 3.31 -33.25 -8.78
CA ILE A 265 3.36 -32.24 -7.72
C ILE A 265 2.33 -32.55 -6.63
N CYS A 266 1.15 -33.07 -6.98
CA CYS A 266 0.07 -33.33 -6.03
C CYS A 266 0.17 -34.69 -5.33
N LEU A 267 0.98 -35.62 -5.83
CA LEU A 267 1.14 -36.96 -5.25
C LEU A 267 1.58 -36.94 -3.77
N PRO A 268 2.58 -36.13 -3.34
CA PRO A 268 2.96 -36.02 -1.93
C PRO A 268 1.88 -35.40 -1.04
N PHE A 269 0.89 -34.72 -1.62
CA PHE A 269 -0.21 -34.06 -0.89
C PHE A 269 -1.49 -34.91 -0.82
N GLY A 270 -1.46 -36.15 -1.33
CA GLY A 270 -2.61 -37.06 -1.32
C GLY A 270 -3.46 -37.00 -2.59
N GLY A 271 -2.95 -36.43 -3.69
CA GLY A 271 -3.61 -36.42 -5.00
C GLY A 271 -4.39 -35.13 -5.32
N LEU A 272 -4.98 -35.10 -6.53
CA LEU A 272 -5.71 -33.95 -7.08
C LEU A 272 -7.22 -33.97 -6.81
N ASP A 273 -7.75 -35.08 -6.31
CA ASP A 273 -9.17 -35.26 -6.07
C ASP A 273 -9.55 -34.61 -4.73
N MET A 274 -9.60 -33.29 -4.75
CA MET A 274 -9.93 -32.46 -3.59
C MET A 274 -11.31 -32.84 -3.02
N ASP A 275 -12.26 -33.18 -3.88
CA ASP A 275 -13.62 -33.56 -3.48
C ASP A 275 -13.59 -34.87 -2.69
N LYS A 276 -12.94 -35.93 -3.21
CA LYS A 276 -12.77 -37.17 -2.45
C LYS A 276 -12.00 -36.98 -1.15
N ARG A 277 -10.97 -36.14 -1.15
CA ARG A 277 -10.18 -35.88 0.06
C ARG A 277 -10.99 -35.13 1.13
N ILE A 278 -11.87 -34.24 0.72
CA ILE A 278 -12.82 -33.58 1.63
C ILE A 278 -13.79 -34.62 2.19
N ASP A 279 -14.36 -35.47 1.33
CA ASP A 279 -15.28 -36.53 1.75
C ASP A 279 -14.60 -37.52 2.72
N ASP A 280 -13.36 -37.95 2.43
CA ASP A 280 -12.57 -38.81 3.31
C ASP A 280 -12.33 -38.15 4.67
N LYS A 281 -12.03 -36.84 4.70
CA LYS A 281 -11.80 -36.10 5.95
C LYS A 281 -13.09 -35.87 6.73
N VAL A 282 -14.21 -35.66 6.05
CA VAL A 282 -15.54 -35.58 6.67
C VAL A 282 -15.92 -36.92 7.27
N PHE A 283 -15.64 -38.01 6.55
CA PHE A 283 -15.88 -39.37 7.05
C PHE A 283 -15.02 -39.67 8.28
N GLU A 284 -13.71 -39.41 8.21
CA GLU A 284 -12.79 -39.56 9.34
C GLU A 284 -13.23 -38.74 10.55
N LEU A 285 -13.64 -37.48 10.35
CA LEU A 285 -14.16 -36.65 11.44
C LEU A 285 -15.45 -37.24 12.05
N THR A 286 -16.36 -37.72 11.20
CA THR A 286 -17.65 -38.29 11.65
C THR A 286 -17.45 -39.60 12.40
N ASP A 287 -16.54 -40.45 11.93
CA ASP A 287 -16.16 -41.71 12.56
C ASP A 287 -15.51 -41.49 13.93
N LEU A 288 -14.64 -40.47 14.05
CA LEU A 288 -13.97 -40.12 15.30
C LEU A 288 -14.85 -39.35 16.30
N LEU A 289 -15.93 -38.71 15.85
CA LEU A 289 -16.87 -37.97 16.71
C LEU A 289 -17.64 -38.90 17.66
N GLY A 290 -18.01 -40.10 17.22
CA GLY A 290 -18.70 -41.09 18.07
C GLY A 290 -17.86 -41.52 19.28
N PRO A 291 -16.65 -42.08 19.06
CA PRO A 291 -15.72 -42.43 20.13
C PRO A 291 -15.36 -41.24 21.02
N LEU A 292 -15.23 -40.03 20.47
CA LEU A 292 -14.99 -38.83 21.26
C LEU A 292 -16.19 -38.48 22.17
N ALA A 293 -17.42 -38.63 21.68
CA ALA A 293 -18.62 -38.41 22.48
C ALA A 293 -18.72 -39.44 23.62
N ASP A 294 -18.39 -40.70 23.36
CA ASP A 294 -18.34 -41.75 24.37
C ASP A 294 -17.27 -41.44 25.44
N LEU A 295 -16.06 -41.06 25.02
CA LEU A 295 -14.96 -40.65 25.92
C LEU A 295 -15.30 -39.42 26.77
N LEU A 296 -16.05 -38.46 26.23
CA LEU A 296 -16.56 -37.30 26.95
C LEU A 296 -17.63 -37.69 27.97
N SER A 297 -18.46 -38.70 27.66
CA SER A 297 -19.52 -39.18 28.55
C SER A 297 -18.99 -40.04 29.71
N ASP A 298 -17.91 -40.79 29.49
CA ASP A 298 -17.24 -41.60 30.51
C ASP A 298 -16.41 -40.77 31.50
N GLY A 299 -16.14 -39.49 31.19
CA GLY A 299 -15.57 -38.49 32.12
C GLY A 299 -14.13 -38.74 32.61
N THR A 300 -13.47 -39.77 32.11
CA THR A 300 -12.21 -40.28 32.66
C THR A 300 -10.98 -39.59 32.08
N GLN A 301 -10.91 -39.41 30.75
CA GLN A 301 -9.68 -38.96 30.08
C GLN A 301 -9.81 -37.67 29.27
N ILE A 302 -10.99 -37.23 28.82
CA ILE A 302 -11.14 -35.96 28.09
C ILE A 302 -12.39 -35.28 28.65
N ARG A 303 -12.33 -33.98 28.95
CA ARG A 303 -13.44 -33.25 29.58
C ARG A 303 -13.75 -31.98 28.80
N LEU A 304 -14.99 -31.51 28.93
CA LEU A 304 -15.44 -30.28 28.31
C LEU A 304 -15.84 -29.30 29.43
N GLU A 305 -15.01 -28.29 29.67
CA GLU A 305 -15.21 -27.26 30.69
C GLU A 305 -15.45 -25.91 30.00
N ASP A 306 -16.60 -25.29 30.26
CA ASP A 306 -17.00 -23.99 29.67
C ASP A 306 -16.82 -23.85 28.15
N GLY A 307 -17.06 -24.95 27.41
CA GLY A 307 -16.92 -24.97 25.94
C GLY A 307 -15.50 -25.19 25.44
N ILE A 308 -14.54 -25.47 26.33
CA ILE A 308 -13.14 -25.75 26.01
C ILE A 308 -12.87 -27.23 26.26
N LEU A 309 -12.31 -27.91 25.26
CA LEU A 309 -11.88 -29.30 25.37
C LEU A 309 -10.59 -29.38 26.20
N VAL A 310 -10.67 -29.96 27.38
CA VAL A 310 -9.54 -30.20 28.28
C VAL A 310 -9.06 -31.64 28.07
N VAL A 311 -7.91 -31.77 27.40
CA VAL A 311 -7.21 -33.04 27.21
C VAL A 311 -6.04 -33.08 28.23
N PRO A 312 -6.08 -33.94 29.26
CA PRO A 312 -4.97 -34.14 30.17
C PRO A 312 -3.75 -34.69 29.40
N PRO A 313 -2.53 -34.39 29.87
CA PRO A 313 -1.32 -34.88 29.24
C PRO A 313 -1.35 -36.42 29.21
N LEU A 314 -1.06 -37.01 28.05
CA LEU A 314 -0.93 -38.45 27.92
C LEU A 314 0.13 -38.94 28.91
N GLU A 315 -0.18 -40.01 29.67
CA GLU A 315 0.83 -40.68 30.48
C GLU A 315 1.95 -41.13 29.53
N ALA A 316 3.19 -40.72 29.85
CA ALA A 316 4.33 -41.08 29.03
C ALA A 316 4.42 -42.62 28.98
N GLU A 317 4.30 -43.17 27.78
CA GLU A 317 4.65 -44.57 27.53
C GLU A 317 6.04 -44.80 28.11
N ASN A 318 6.18 -45.74 29.05
CA ASN A 318 7.48 -46.10 29.59
C ASN A 318 8.28 -46.77 28.47
N LEU A 319 8.98 -45.93 27.70
CA LEU A 319 9.88 -46.36 26.65
C LEU A 319 10.90 -47.33 27.26
N PRO A 320 11.05 -48.56 26.72
CA PRO A 320 12.08 -49.49 27.17
C PRO A 320 13.45 -48.82 27.05
N GLU A 321 14.39 -49.16 27.96
CA GLU A 321 15.69 -48.47 28.10
C GLU A 321 16.48 -48.35 26.79
N SER A 322 16.27 -49.28 25.85
CA SER A 322 16.88 -49.25 24.51
C SER A 322 16.56 -47.99 23.69
N VAL A 323 15.38 -47.38 23.88
CA VAL A 323 14.97 -46.18 23.13
C VAL A 323 15.54 -44.90 23.74
N LYS A 324 15.75 -44.89 25.07
CA LYS A 324 16.37 -43.77 25.80
C LYS A 324 17.85 -43.62 25.44
N GLU A 325 18.57 -44.73 25.28
CA GLU A 325 20.00 -44.71 24.87
C GLU A 325 20.22 -44.19 23.44
N SER A 326 19.32 -44.51 22.50
CA SER A 326 19.39 -44.00 21.13
C SER A 326 19.11 -42.49 21.04
N THR A 327 18.31 -41.92 21.94
CA THR A 327 17.99 -40.48 21.91
C THR A 327 19.10 -39.63 22.53
N THR A 328 19.84 -40.14 23.52
CA THR A 328 21.05 -39.47 24.04
C THR A 328 22.19 -39.51 23.03
N ALA A 329 22.32 -40.58 22.24
CA ALA A 329 23.33 -40.69 21.19
C ALA A 329 23.10 -39.66 20.07
N ASP A 330 21.86 -39.45 19.64
CA ASP A 330 21.52 -38.44 18.62
C ASP A 330 21.63 -36.99 19.13
N GLN A 331 21.33 -36.72 20.41
CA GLN A 331 21.49 -35.38 20.98
C GLN A 331 22.97 -34.96 21.15
N GLN A 332 23.89 -35.91 21.39
CA GLN A 332 25.33 -35.64 21.40
C GLN A 332 25.94 -35.48 20.00
N ALA A 333 25.28 -36.01 18.96
CA ALA A 333 25.75 -35.90 17.58
C ALA A 333 25.42 -34.55 16.89
N VAL A 334 24.51 -33.74 17.45
CA VAL A 334 24.00 -32.49 16.82
C VAL A 334 24.61 -31.19 17.40
N ALA A 335 25.57 -31.25 18.34
CA ALA A 335 26.29 -30.06 18.77
C ALA A 335 27.45 -29.71 17.79
N PRO A 336 27.40 -28.59 17.03
CA PRO A 336 28.54 -28.20 16.22
C PRO A 336 29.67 -27.66 17.12
N ARG A 337 30.84 -28.33 17.09
CA ARG A 337 32.10 -27.80 17.64
C ARG A 337 32.46 -26.50 16.92
N TRP A 338 32.24 -25.36 17.57
CA TRP A 338 32.87 -24.09 17.17
C TRP A 338 34.29 -24.02 17.75
N PRO A 339 35.33 -23.67 16.95
CA PRO A 339 36.67 -23.48 17.49
C PRO A 339 36.75 -22.16 18.26
N GLY A 340 37.32 -22.25 19.47
CA GLY A 340 37.45 -21.15 20.43
C GLY A 340 38.24 -19.96 19.89
N ARG A 341 37.74 -18.77 20.21
CA ARG A 341 38.44 -17.50 20.12
C ARG A 341 39.30 -17.39 21.38
N ASN A 342 40.62 -17.50 21.23
CA ASN A 342 41.58 -17.09 22.25
C ASN A 342 41.84 -15.60 22.07
N ASP A 343 41.41 -14.79 23.02
CA ASP A 343 41.98 -13.46 23.26
C ASP A 343 43.04 -13.60 24.38
N PRO A 344 44.06 -12.74 24.38
CA PRO A 344 43.96 -11.56 25.24
C PRO A 344 43.74 -10.24 24.49
#